data_AF-A0A0N4URF9-F1
#
_entry.id   AF-A0A0N4URF9-F1
#
_cell.length_a   1.000
_cell.length_b   1.000
_cell.length_c   1.000
_cell.angle_alpha   90.00
_cell.angle_beta   90.00
_cell.angle_gamma   90.00
#
_symmetry.space_group_name_H-M   'P 1'
#
loop_
_entity.id
_entity.type
_entity.pdbx_description
1 polymer ?
#
loop_
_entity_poly.entity_id
_entity_poly.type
_entity_poly.pdbx_seq_one_letter_code
_entity_poly.pdbx_strand_id
1 'polypeptide(L)'
;MVYAVLLFLCLVKTTCSLAVDINECFVEKAGANQMNVKRPSPLAQSCRNNNNAFCAALFDVTEANDLQNNANPMMGYKVHENCEKAALKAEAIRTCPRSCAFCCLTPQYNCTNATTGGPPVPTCADGRANCAQVQQYCTVEPFAGTLREQCRKTCRICT
;
A
#
# COMPACT_ATOMS: atom_id res chain seq x y z
N MET A 1 1.97 -39.27 -18.59
CA MET A 1 1.90 -38.72 -17.22
C MET A 1 2.60 -37.37 -17.08
N VAL A 2 3.64 -37.08 -17.89
CA VAL A 2 4.41 -35.81 -17.83
C VAL A 2 3.59 -34.57 -18.26
N TYR A 3 2.68 -34.71 -19.23
CA TYR A 3 1.82 -33.61 -19.69
C TYR A 3 0.79 -33.16 -18.65
N ALA A 4 0.29 -34.07 -17.80
CA ALA A 4 -0.66 -33.73 -16.74
C ALA A 4 0.00 -32.91 -15.62
N VAL A 5 1.28 -33.16 -15.33
CA VAL A 5 2.08 -32.42 -14.34
C VAL A 5 2.45 -31.02 -14.85
N LEU A 6 2.73 -30.87 -16.14
CA LEU A 6 2.97 -29.57 -16.78
C LEU A 6 1.70 -28.70 -16.84
N LEU A 7 0.54 -29.30 -17.10
CA LEU A 7 -0.76 -28.61 -17.03
C LEU A 7 -1.12 -28.20 -15.60
N PHE A 8 -0.79 -29.02 -14.59
CA PHE A 8 -0.98 -28.65 -13.19
C PHE A 8 -0.03 -27.51 -12.76
N LEU A 9 1.22 -27.51 -13.22
CA LEU A 9 2.17 -26.41 -12.94
C LEU A 9 1.79 -25.10 -13.65
N CYS A 10 1.17 -25.16 -14.83
CA CYS A 10 0.57 -23.98 -15.47
C CYS A 10 -0.72 -23.53 -14.77
N LEU A 11 -1.54 -24.45 -14.24
CA LEU A 11 -2.73 -24.08 -13.45
C LEU A 11 -2.35 -23.45 -12.10
N VAL A 12 -1.24 -23.86 -11.49
CA VAL A 12 -0.75 -23.31 -10.21
C VAL A 12 -0.04 -21.96 -10.37
N LYS A 13 0.55 -21.67 -11.54
CA LYS A 13 1.12 -20.35 -11.86
C LYS A 13 0.12 -19.35 -12.46
N THR A 14 -1.10 -19.79 -12.74
CA THR A 14 -2.18 -18.98 -13.31
C THR A 14 -3.37 -18.88 -12.36
N THR A 15 -3.12 -18.76 -11.05
CA THR A 15 -4.07 -17.97 -10.26
C THR A 15 -3.71 -16.52 -10.57
N CYS A 16 -4.51 -15.87 -11.42
CA CYS A 16 -4.43 -14.44 -11.62
C CYS A 16 -4.57 -13.79 -10.24
N SER A 17 -3.43 -13.44 -9.63
CA SER A 17 -3.34 -12.54 -8.51
C SER A 17 -3.83 -11.18 -8.98
N LEU A 18 -5.15 -11.03 -9.05
CA LEU A 18 -5.77 -9.81 -9.54
C LEU A 18 -5.52 -8.72 -8.49
N ALA A 19 -4.90 -7.64 -8.93
CA ALA A 19 -4.81 -6.45 -8.13
C ALA A 19 -6.21 -5.82 -8.05
N VAL A 20 -6.67 -5.52 -6.84
CA VAL A 20 -7.99 -4.94 -6.55
C VAL A 20 -7.84 -3.59 -5.89
N ASP A 21 -8.86 -2.74 -5.99
CA ASP A 21 -8.92 -1.49 -5.21
C ASP A 21 -9.13 -1.80 -3.73
N ILE A 22 -8.48 -0.99 -2.87
CA ILE A 22 -8.67 -1.06 -1.42
C ILE A 22 -10.09 -0.67 -1.02
N ASN A 23 -10.68 -1.36 -0.04
CA ASN A 23 -12.01 -1.03 0.51
C ASN A 23 -12.00 -0.52 1.95
N GLU A 24 -10.83 -0.53 2.60
CA GLU A 24 -10.64 -0.04 3.96
C GLU A 24 -9.34 0.77 4.04
N CYS A 25 -9.17 1.49 5.16
CA CYS A 25 -8.00 2.36 5.36
C CYS A 25 -7.75 3.31 4.19
N PHE A 26 -8.80 3.87 3.58
CA PHE A 26 -8.64 4.76 2.43
C PHE A 26 -9.22 6.14 2.71
N VAL A 27 -8.72 7.11 1.96
CA VAL A 27 -9.37 8.40 1.73
C VAL A 27 -9.56 8.57 0.23
N GLU A 28 -10.64 9.24 -0.15
CA GLU A 28 -10.84 9.67 -1.53
C GLU A 28 -10.01 10.93 -1.80
N LYS A 29 -9.33 10.95 -2.94
CA LYS A 29 -8.59 12.12 -3.43
C LYS A 29 -8.97 12.40 -4.88
N ALA A 30 -8.86 13.65 -5.32
CA ALA A 30 -8.96 13.97 -6.74
C ALA A 30 -7.86 13.24 -7.50
N GLY A 31 -8.25 12.34 -8.40
CA GLY A 31 -7.36 11.60 -9.29
C GLY A 31 -7.32 12.18 -10.69
N ALA A 32 -6.80 11.39 -11.62
CA ALA A 32 -6.81 11.74 -13.03
C ALA A 32 -8.26 11.92 -13.54
N ASN A 33 -8.47 12.85 -14.48
CA ASN A 33 -9.76 13.11 -15.12
C ASN A 33 -10.90 13.49 -14.15
N GLN A 34 -10.58 14.19 -13.06
CA GLN A 34 -11.55 14.65 -12.04
C GLN A 34 -12.34 13.51 -11.34
N MET A 35 -11.87 12.25 -11.44
CA MET A 35 -12.46 11.13 -10.71
C MET A 35 -11.83 11.00 -9.33
N ASN A 36 -12.63 10.70 -8.32
CA ASN A 36 -12.11 10.37 -6.99
C ASN A 36 -11.40 9.01 -7.03
N VAL A 37 -10.17 8.95 -6.49
CA VAL A 37 -9.39 7.73 -6.35
C VAL A 37 -9.18 7.39 -4.88
N LYS A 38 -9.26 6.10 -4.55
CA LYS A 38 -9.00 5.59 -3.20
C LYS A 38 -7.49 5.48 -2.98
N ARG A 39 -6.99 6.12 -1.92
CA ARG A 39 -5.58 6.06 -1.51
C ARG A 39 -5.47 5.67 -0.03
N PRO A 40 -4.46 4.88 0.36
CA PRO A 40 -4.29 4.47 1.75
C PRO A 40 -4.14 5.68 2.68
N SER A 41 -4.87 5.65 3.79
CA SER A 41 -4.75 6.56 4.92
C SER A 41 -4.69 5.76 6.23
N PRO A 42 -3.54 5.78 6.95
CA PRO A 42 -2.29 6.40 6.56
C PRO A 42 -1.68 5.70 5.33
N LEU A 43 -0.61 6.26 4.75
CA LEU A 43 0.04 5.68 3.57
C LEU A 43 0.42 4.22 3.86
N ALA A 44 0.34 3.34 2.86
CA ALA A 44 0.70 1.92 3.01
C ALA A 44 2.13 1.72 3.54
N GLN A 45 3.03 2.66 3.24
CA GLN A 45 4.42 2.62 3.71
C GLN A 45 4.62 3.08 5.17
N SER A 46 3.57 3.59 5.83
CA SER A 46 3.67 4.13 7.20
C SER A 46 3.89 3.02 8.23
N CYS A 47 3.34 1.84 7.99
CA CYS A 47 3.65 0.66 8.79
C CYS A 47 4.65 -0.24 8.06
N ARG A 48 5.18 -1.23 8.81
CA ARG A 48 6.01 -2.30 8.26
C ARG A 48 5.22 -3.60 8.29
N ASN A 49 5.55 -4.49 7.37
CA ASN A 49 5.15 -5.88 7.52
C ASN A 49 6.00 -6.53 8.61
N ASN A 50 5.40 -7.45 9.36
CA ASN A 50 6.10 -8.24 10.36
C ASN A 50 6.87 -9.41 9.73
N ASN A 51 6.49 -9.85 8.53
CA ASN A 51 7.22 -10.86 7.77
C ASN A 51 7.19 -10.55 6.26
N ASN A 52 8.20 -9.83 5.77
CA ASN A 52 8.27 -9.43 4.37
C ASN A 52 8.24 -10.60 3.38
N ALA A 53 8.90 -11.72 3.69
CA ALA A 53 8.94 -12.88 2.79
C ALA A 53 7.56 -13.54 2.65
N PHE A 54 6.85 -13.69 3.76
CA PHE A 54 5.47 -14.18 3.76
C PHE A 54 4.54 -13.24 3.00
N CYS A 55 4.67 -11.93 3.24
CA CYS A 55 3.83 -10.95 2.57
C CYS A 55 4.10 -10.87 1.07
N ALA A 56 5.36 -11.00 0.65
CA ALA A 56 5.73 -11.07 -0.76
C ALA A 56 5.15 -12.32 -1.44
N ALA A 57 5.06 -13.45 -0.73
CA ALA A 57 4.51 -14.68 -1.29
C ALA A 57 2.99 -14.65 -1.45
N LEU A 58 2.26 -13.96 -0.57
CA LEU A 58 0.80 -14.07 -0.49
C LEU A 58 0.04 -12.79 -0.89
N PHE A 59 0.67 -11.62 -0.75
CA PHE A 59 -0.01 -10.32 -0.85
C PHE A 59 0.70 -9.30 -1.76
N ASP A 60 1.77 -9.71 -2.46
CA ASP A 60 2.49 -8.78 -3.33
C ASP A 60 1.71 -8.49 -4.61
N VAL A 61 1.81 -7.27 -5.08
CA VAL A 61 1.28 -6.87 -6.39
C VAL A 61 2.43 -6.95 -7.38
N THR A 62 2.39 -7.90 -8.29
CA THR A 62 3.51 -8.17 -9.22
C THR A 62 3.35 -7.51 -10.58
N GLU A 63 2.14 -7.08 -10.92
CA GLU A 63 1.85 -6.46 -12.21
C GLU A 63 2.44 -5.05 -12.30
N ALA A 64 3.23 -4.81 -13.34
CA ALA A 64 3.98 -3.56 -13.51
C ALA A 64 3.07 -2.31 -13.53
N ASN A 65 1.89 -2.43 -14.15
CA ASN A 65 0.92 -1.34 -14.22
C ASN A 65 0.35 -0.98 -12.84
N ASP A 66 0.10 -1.96 -11.98
CA ASP A 66 -0.44 -1.73 -10.65
C ASP A 66 0.61 -1.17 -9.70
N LEU A 67 1.88 -1.59 -9.84
CA LEU A 67 3.01 -0.96 -9.16
C LEU A 67 3.16 0.51 -9.57
N GLN A 68 3.00 0.84 -10.86
CA GLN A 68 3.00 2.22 -11.34
C GLN A 68 1.82 3.03 -10.80
N ASN A 69 0.61 2.45 -10.75
CA ASN A 69 -0.56 3.07 -10.16
C ASN A 69 -0.37 3.35 -8.66
N ASN A 70 0.24 2.40 -7.93
CA ASN A 70 0.56 2.57 -6.51
C ASN A 70 1.56 3.70 -6.28
N ALA A 71 2.53 3.87 -7.17
CA ALA A 71 3.49 4.98 -7.13
C ALA A 71 2.88 6.34 -7.50
N ASN A 72 1.78 6.38 -8.27
CA ASN A 72 1.14 7.60 -8.73
C ASN A 72 -0.02 8.04 -7.79
N PRO A 73 0.05 9.20 -7.12
CA PRO A 73 -1.01 9.66 -6.22
C PRO A 73 -2.34 9.99 -6.93
N MET A 74 -2.32 10.15 -8.26
CA MET A 74 -3.52 10.41 -9.08
C MET A 74 -4.26 9.14 -9.51
N MET A 75 -3.71 7.96 -9.21
CA MET A 75 -4.28 6.66 -9.55
C MET A 75 -4.76 5.93 -8.28
N GLY A 76 -5.81 5.12 -8.42
CA GLY A 76 -6.30 4.25 -7.35
C GLY A 76 -5.20 3.30 -6.86
N TYR A 77 -5.09 3.15 -5.54
CA TYR A 77 -4.12 2.22 -4.96
C TYR A 77 -4.65 0.79 -5.01
N LYS A 78 -3.81 -0.11 -5.51
CA LYS A 78 -4.08 -1.51 -5.71
C LYS A 78 -3.37 -2.38 -4.67
N VAL A 79 -4.06 -3.40 -4.22
CA VAL A 79 -3.54 -4.47 -3.36
C VAL A 79 -3.83 -5.82 -4.00
N HIS A 80 -3.13 -6.86 -3.60
CA HIS A 80 -3.43 -8.21 -4.05
C HIS A 80 -4.84 -8.62 -3.55
N GLU A 81 -5.66 -9.30 -4.36
CA GLU A 81 -7.02 -9.73 -3.99
C GLU A 81 -7.14 -10.44 -2.63
N ASN A 82 -6.15 -11.26 -2.26
CA ASN A 82 -6.01 -11.88 -0.94
C ASN A 82 -6.11 -10.90 0.24
N CYS A 83 -5.73 -9.63 0.08
CA CYS A 83 -5.91 -8.61 1.12
C CYS A 83 -7.38 -8.38 1.46
N GLU A 84 -8.27 -8.51 0.47
CA GLU A 84 -9.72 -8.30 0.61
C GLU A 84 -10.47 -9.61 0.95
N LYS A 85 -9.79 -10.77 0.95
CA LYS A 85 -10.40 -12.05 1.31
C LYS A 85 -10.63 -12.11 2.83
N ALA A 86 -11.88 -12.24 3.25
CA ALA A 86 -12.27 -12.32 4.66
C ALA A 86 -11.48 -13.38 5.45
N ALA A 87 -11.20 -14.54 4.84
CA ALA A 87 -10.44 -15.64 5.45
C ALA A 87 -8.97 -15.28 5.75
N LEU A 88 -8.39 -14.32 5.02
CA LEU A 88 -6.99 -13.90 5.16
C LEU A 88 -6.85 -12.54 5.84
N LYS A 89 -7.94 -11.80 6.03
CA LYS A 89 -7.92 -10.42 6.52
C LYS A 89 -7.22 -10.26 7.88
N ALA A 90 -7.51 -11.14 8.85
CA ALA A 90 -6.85 -11.09 10.15
C ALA A 90 -5.34 -11.29 10.04
N GLU A 91 -4.91 -12.20 9.15
CA GLU A 91 -3.49 -12.44 8.88
C GLU A 91 -2.84 -11.26 8.14
N ALA A 92 -3.54 -10.70 7.16
CA ALA A 92 -3.11 -9.51 6.43
C ALA A 92 -2.88 -8.32 7.36
N ILE A 93 -3.80 -8.04 8.29
CA ILE A 93 -3.68 -6.94 9.26
C ILE A 93 -2.49 -7.17 10.21
N ARG A 94 -2.36 -8.38 10.74
CA ARG A 94 -1.36 -8.68 11.78
C ARG A 94 0.04 -8.85 11.21
N THR A 95 0.19 -9.46 10.04
CA THR A 95 1.50 -9.85 9.49
C THR A 95 1.92 -8.96 8.33
N CYS A 96 0.97 -8.51 7.52
CA CYS A 96 1.22 -7.82 6.25
C CYS A 96 0.52 -6.46 6.09
N PRO A 97 0.44 -5.60 7.14
CA PRO A 97 -0.38 -4.40 7.07
C PRO A 97 0.13 -3.39 6.04
N ARG A 98 1.42 -3.42 5.67
CA ARG A 98 1.95 -2.57 4.59
C ARG A 98 1.56 -3.10 3.22
N SER A 99 1.74 -4.41 2.98
CA SER A 99 1.41 -5.01 1.68
C SER A 99 -0.08 -4.87 1.35
N CYS A 100 -0.94 -4.96 2.36
CA CYS A 100 -2.38 -4.81 2.19
C CYS A 100 -2.93 -3.41 2.50
N ALA A 101 -2.06 -2.41 2.67
CA ALA A 101 -2.47 -1.04 3.03
C ALA A 101 -3.34 -0.91 4.30
N PHE A 102 -3.29 -1.89 5.19
CA PHE A 102 -4.01 -1.94 6.47
C PHE A 102 -3.27 -1.28 7.63
N CYS A 103 -2.32 -0.37 7.35
CA CYS A 103 -1.63 0.36 8.40
C CYS A 103 -2.62 1.00 9.39
N CYS A 104 -3.77 1.51 8.93
CA CYS A 104 -4.77 2.14 9.80
C CYS A 104 -5.35 1.20 10.88
N LEU A 105 -5.37 -0.12 10.61
CA LEU A 105 -5.90 -1.14 11.51
C LEU A 105 -4.85 -1.69 12.49
N THR A 106 -3.59 -1.30 12.32
CA THR A 106 -2.55 -1.71 13.26
C THR A 106 -2.67 -0.92 14.58
N PRO A 107 -2.26 -1.50 15.72
CA PRO A 107 -2.37 -0.83 17.02
C PRO A 107 -1.69 0.54 17.07
N GLN A 108 -0.62 0.74 16.28
CA GLN A 108 0.09 2.03 16.24
C GLN A 108 -0.71 3.17 15.58
N TYR A 109 -1.68 2.86 14.71
CA TYR A 109 -2.50 3.88 14.03
C TYR A 109 -3.96 3.88 14.49
N ASN A 110 -4.43 2.82 15.15
CA ASN A 110 -5.72 2.65 15.83
C ASN A 110 -6.88 3.45 15.21
N CYS A 111 -7.00 3.40 13.88
CA CYS A 111 -8.10 4.04 13.17
C CYS A 111 -9.28 3.07 13.22
N THR A 112 -10.27 3.36 14.05
CA THR A 112 -11.61 2.79 13.87
C THR A 112 -12.09 3.16 12.48
N ASN A 113 -12.05 2.20 11.54
CA ASN A 113 -12.52 2.25 10.14
C ASN A 113 -12.71 3.66 9.56
N ALA A 114 -11.70 4.14 8.82
CA ALA A 114 -11.66 5.46 8.19
C ALA A 114 -12.72 5.72 7.08
N THR A 115 -13.86 5.03 7.11
CA THR A 115 -14.96 5.20 6.14
C THR A 115 -15.77 6.48 6.41
N THR A 116 -15.48 7.24 7.48
CA THR A 116 -16.13 8.53 7.74
C THR A 116 -15.20 9.42 8.57
N GLY A 117 -14.57 10.43 7.95
CA GLY A 117 -14.00 11.58 8.68
C GLY A 117 -12.94 11.26 9.74
N GLY A 118 -12.00 10.35 9.45
CA GLY A 118 -10.84 10.13 10.32
C GLY A 118 -10.10 11.44 10.65
N PRO A 119 -9.39 11.52 11.81
CA PRO A 119 -8.72 12.73 12.25
C PRO A 119 -7.87 13.31 11.11
N PRO A 120 -7.84 14.64 10.96
CA PRO A 120 -7.23 15.29 9.81
C PRO A 120 -5.84 14.70 9.61
N VAL A 121 -5.57 14.26 8.38
CA VAL A 121 -4.21 13.96 7.91
C VAL A 121 -3.28 14.93 8.64
N PRO A 122 -2.29 14.46 9.43
CA PRO A 122 -1.45 15.38 10.18
C PRO A 122 -0.97 16.43 9.18
N THR A 123 -1.27 17.70 9.50
CA THR A 123 -1.06 18.86 8.64
C THR A 123 0.23 18.65 7.88
N CYS A 124 0.20 18.74 6.55
CA CYS A 124 1.34 18.36 5.72
C CYS A 124 2.62 19.02 6.24
N ALA A 125 3.46 18.22 6.90
CA ALA A 125 4.65 18.70 7.58
C ALA A 125 5.74 17.65 7.48
N ASP A 126 6.96 18.15 7.53
CA ASP A 126 8.14 17.33 7.71
C ASP A 126 8.26 17.02 9.21
N GLY A 127 8.17 15.74 9.56
CA GLY A 127 8.34 15.23 10.92
C GLY A 127 9.79 15.18 11.38
N ARG A 128 10.76 15.49 10.51
CA ARG A 128 12.18 15.63 10.88
C ARG A 128 12.76 16.97 10.43
N ALA A 129 13.65 17.52 11.25
CA ALA A 129 14.34 18.77 10.96
C ALA A 129 15.29 18.69 9.74
N ASN A 130 15.81 17.50 9.43
CA ASN A 130 16.77 17.29 8.35
C ASN A 130 16.12 16.99 6.98
N CYS A 131 14.80 17.11 6.85
CA CYS A 131 14.09 16.73 5.62
C CYS A 131 14.63 17.45 4.38
N ALA A 132 14.94 18.74 4.48
CA ALA A 132 15.56 19.52 3.41
C ALA A 132 16.88 18.92 2.89
N GLN A 133 17.66 18.26 3.75
CA GLN A 133 18.95 17.66 3.38
C GLN A 133 18.81 16.31 2.65
N VAL A 134 17.68 15.62 2.87
CA VAL A 134 17.44 14.28 2.36
C VAL A 134 16.44 14.25 1.21
N GLN A 135 16.06 15.41 0.68
CA GLN A 135 15.10 15.55 -0.43
C GLN A 135 15.47 14.68 -1.64
N GLN A 136 16.76 14.58 -1.96
CA GLN A 136 17.25 13.77 -3.08
C GLN A 136 16.96 12.26 -2.92
N TYR A 137 16.77 11.79 -1.69
CA TYR A 137 16.53 10.37 -1.40
C TYR A 137 15.03 10.02 -1.36
N CYS A 138 14.13 11.01 -1.55
CA CYS A 138 12.68 10.80 -1.59
C CYS A 138 12.22 9.85 -2.72
N THR A 139 13.08 9.57 -3.69
CA THR A 139 12.83 8.64 -4.82
C THR A 139 13.86 7.52 -4.88
N VAL A 140 14.79 7.45 -3.93
CA VAL A 140 15.89 6.46 -3.90
C VAL A 140 15.55 5.38 -2.89
N GLU A 141 15.29 4.16 -3.37
CA GLU A 141 15.17 3.00 -2.49
C GLU A 141 16.53 2.67 -1.84
N PRO A 142 16.56 2.16 -0.58
CA PRO A 142 15.41 1.80 0.26
C PRO A 142 14.85 2.96 1.12
N PHE A 143 15.41 4.16 0.98
CA PHE A 143 15.12 5.30 1.86
C PHE A 143 13.80 5.99 1.53
N ALA A 144 13.40 5.95 0.26
CA ALA A 144 12.25 6.67 -0.28
C ALA A 144 11.00 6.47 0.58
N GLY A 145 10.68 5.24 1.00
CA GLY A 145 9.49 5.01 1.80
C GLY A 145 9.52 5.65 3.18
N THR A 146 10.66 5.57 3.87
CA THR A 146 10.84 6.20 5.19
C THR A 146 10.80 7.73 5.06
N LEU A 147 11.44 8.28 4.03
CA LEU A 147 11.48 9.71 3.81
C LEU A 147 10.14 10.27 3.35
N ARG A 148 9.37 9.56 2.54
CA ARG A 148 8.01 9.98 2.16
C ARG A 148 7.06 10.02 3.34
N GLU A 149 7.29 9.19 4.35
CA GLU A 149 6.53 9.22 5.60
C GLU A 149 6.98 10.36 6.52
N GLN A 150 8.30 10.53 6.70
CA GLN A 150 8.86 11.48 7.67
C GLN A 150 9.03 12.90 7.11
N CYS A 151 9.17 13.04 5.81
CA CYS A 151 9.48 14.27 5.10
C CYS A 151 8.42 14.53 4.03
N ARG A 152 7.14 14.48 4.44
CA ARG A 152 6.00 14.50 3.51
C ARG A 152 5.99 15.75 2.64
N LYS A 153 6.33 16.90 3.22
CA LYS A 153 6.37 18.18 2.52
C LYS A 153 7.60 18.26 1.63
N THR A 154 8.78 17.93 2.16
CA THR A 154 10.02 17.92 1.37
C THR A 154 9.98 16.92 0.20
N CYS A 155 9.40 15.73 0.42
CA CYS A 155 9.20 14.70 -0.61
C CYS A 155 7.96 14.94 -1.49
N ARG A 156 7.29 16.08 -1.36
CA ARG A 156 6.12 16.48 -2.18
C ARG A 156 4.97 15.46 -2.16
N ILE A 157 4.82 14.75 -1.05
CA ILE A 157 3.69 13.85 -0.79
C ILE A 157 2.41 14.65 -0.50
N CYS A 158 2.58 15.88 0.00
CA CYS A 158 1.52 16.86 0.21
C CYS A 158 2.10 18.29 0.11
N THR A 159 1.21 19.28 -0.01
CA THR A 159 1.52 20.72 -0.09
C THR A 159 0.88 21.48 1.05
#